data_AF-A0A9W7E5D9-F1
#
_entry.id   AF-A0A9W7E5D9-F1
#
_cell.length_a   1.000
_cell.length_b   1.000
_cell.length_c   1.000
_cell.angle_alpha   90.00
_cell.angle_beta   90.00
_cell.angle_gamma   90.00
#
_symmetry.space_group_name_H-M   'P 1'
#
loop_
_entity.id
_entity.type
_entity.pdbx_description
1 polymer ?
#
loop_
_entity_poly.entity_id
_entity_poly.type
_entity_poly.pdbx_seq_one_letter_code
_entity_poly.pdbx_strand_id
1 'polypeptide(L)'
;KADKTGDGRAPVEDLVECLNVKMMPEVRKGTMTPMEGAKEFIRRLEGTTKMSEGVITKGDFVDYYSWLSCSIIDDDTFVTLIETAWEVTERDVGEDRFKLCSRVMIVHSSEKVKGVTDPVKQEQYMRTTLQHFDLENDGTLTMEQFLKAAHRMSCTMDEEIGQLFFDKFAAEGGGLDYVMMARALFNVTE
;
A
#
# COMPACT_ATOMS: atom_id res chain seq x y z
N LYS A 1 -12.25 -4.87 8.31
CA LYS A 1 -13.59 -4.38 7.93
C LYS A 1 -14.67 -5.10 8.75
N ALA A 2 -14.82 -6.42 8.60
CA ALA A 2 -15.83 -7.20 9.33
C ALA A 2 -15.49 -7.46 10.82
N ASP A 3 -14.21 -7.67 11.17
CA ASP A 3 -13.77 -7.82 12.56
C ASP A 3 -13.74 -6.45 13.27
N LYS A 4 -14.82 -6.13 13.98
CA LYS A 4 -14.99 -4.86 14.73
C LYS A 4 -14.24 -4.87 16.06
N THR A 5 -13.97 -6.05 16.62
CA THR A 5 -13.35 -6.26 17.94
C THR A 5 -11.84 -6.41 17.88
N GLY A 6 -11.30 -6.80 16.73
CA GLY A 6 -9.87 -7.04 16.50
C GLY A 6 -9.37 -8.34 17.10
N ASP A 7 -10.25 -9.27 17.45
CA ASP A 7 -9.92 -10.57 18.05
C ASP A 7 -9.78 -11.70 17.01
N GLY A 8 -9.86 -11.37 15.72
CA GLY A 8 -9.69 -12.31 14.61
C GLY A 8 -10.93 -13.17 14.34
N ARG A 9 -12.08 -12.81 14.91
CA ARG A 9 -13.38 -13.47 14.73
C ARG A 9 -14.42 -12.42 14.34
N ALA A 10 -15.35 -12.79 13.48
CA ALA A 10 -16.44 -11.90 13.09
C ALA A 10 -17.75 -12.68 12.95
N PRO A 11 -18.91 -12.10 13.32
CA PRO A 11 -20.20 -12.62 12.91
C PRO A 11 -20.31 -12.66 11.38
N VAL A 12 -20.95 -13.69 10.83
CA VAL A 12 -21.11 -13.83 9.37
C VAL A 12 -21.95 -12.70 8.79
N GLU A 13 -22.86 -12.14 9.59
CA GLU A 13 -23.68 -10.99 9.24
C GLU A 13 -22.81 -9.76 8.98
N ASP A 14 -21.85 -9.48 9.88
CA ASP A 14 -20.90 -8.38 9.73
C ASP A 14 -20.00 -8.57 8.50
N LEU A 15 -19.67 -9.82 8.16
CA LEU A 15 -18.94 -10.15 6.95
C LEU A 15 -19.77 -9.86 5.69
N VAL A 16 -21.03 -10.26 5.67
CA VAL A 16 -21.94 -10.04 4.54
C VAL A 16 -22.27 -8.57 4.33
N GLU A 17 -22.36 -7.77 5.41
CA GLU A 17 -22.51 -6.31 5.31
C GLU A 17 -21.33 -5.64 4.58
N CYS A 18 -20.12 -6.22 4.67
CA CYS A 18 -18.94 -5.73 3.98
C CYS A 18 -18.83 -6.22 2.53
N LEU A 19 -19.64 -7.21 2.12
CA LEU A 19 -19.58 -7.83 0.80
C LEU A 19 -20.40 -7.02 -0.22
N ASN A 20 -19.79 -6.64 -1.33
CA ASN A 20 -20.50 -6.06 -2.46
C ASN A 20 -21.20 -7.14 -3.29
N VAL A 21 -22.36 -7.58 -2.81
CA VAL A 21 -23.16 -8.66 -3.41
C VAL A 21 -23.59 -8.34 -4.85
N LYS A 22 -23.67 -7.05 -5.23
CA LYS A 22 -24.04 -6.64 -6.60
C LYS A 22 -22.97 -7.01 -7.62
N MET A 23 -21.72 -7.12 -7.19
CA MET A 23 -20.60 -7.47 -8.05
C MET A 23 -20.45 -8.99 -8.23
N MET A 24 -21.22 -9.81 -7.50
CA MET A 24 -21.25 -11.25 -7.73
C MET A 24 -21.70 -11.56 -9.17
N PRO A 25 -21.02 -12.46 -9.90
CA PRO A 25 -21.33 -12.76 -11.30
C PRO A 25 -22.80 -13.10 -11.55
N GLU A 26 -23.41 -13.88 -10.67
CA GLU A 26 -24.81 -14.35 -10.75
C GLU A 26 -25.81 -13.20 -10.51
N VAL A 27 -25.46 -12.23 -9.66
CA VAL A 27 -26.29 -11.04 -9.42
C VAL A 27 -26.15 -10.06 -10.57
N ARG A 28 -24.92 -9.87 -11.08
CA ARG A 28 -24.66 -9.00 -12.24
C ARG A 28 -25.32 -9.51 -13.53
N LYS A 29 -25.42 -10.83 -13.70
CA LYS A 29 -26.14 -11.47 -14.81
C LYS A 29 -27.67 -11.43 -14.64
N GLY A 30 -28.18 -10.97 -13.50
CA GLY A 30 -29.62 -10.94 -13.18
C GLY A 30 -30.21 -12.31 -12.90
N THR A 31 -29.39 -13.34 -12.71
CA THR A 31 -29.84 -14.71 -12.39
C THR A 31 -30.17 -14.89 -10.91
N MET A 32 -29.68 -14.00 -10.04
CA MET A 32 -29.95 -13.97 -8.61
C MET A 32 -30.22 -12.53 -8.16
N THR A 33 -31.10 -12.37 -7.17
CA THR A 33 -31.23 -11.11 -6.43
C THR A 33 -30.06 -10.93 -5.47
N PRO A 34 -29.74 -9.71 -5.01
CA PRO A 34 -28.70 -9.48 -4.00
C PRO A 34 -28.94 -10.27 -2.70
N MET A 35 -30.20 -10.43 -2.29
CA MET A 35 -30.53 -11.21 -1.09
C MET A 35 -30.23 -12.71 -1.27
N GLU A 36 -30.47 -13.25 -2.47
CA GLU A 36 -30.13 -14.64 -2.79
C GLU A 36 -28.63 -14.83 -2.93
N GLY A 37 -27.91 -13.88 -3.53
CA GLY A 37 -26.45 -13.90 -3.63
C GLY A 37 -25.78 -13.95 -2.26
N ALA A 38 -26.25 -13.13 -1.31
CA ALA A 38 -25.75 -13.14 0.07
C ALA A 38 -25.98 -14.49 0.76
N LYS A 39 -27.18 -15.06 0.61
CA LYS A 39 -27.50 -16.39 1.17
C LYS A 39 -26.66 -17.49 0.54
N GLU A 40 -26.43 -17.45 -0.76
CA GLU A 40 -25.59 -18.43 -1.44
C GLU A 40 -24.13 -18.31 -1.02
N PHE A 41 -23.63 -17.08 -0.80
CA PHE A 41 -22.30 -16.87 -0.23
C PHE A 41 -22.16 -17.54 1.15
N ILE A 42 -23.09 -17.27 2.08
CA ILE A 42 -23.10 -17.89 3.41
C ILE A 42 -23.14 -19.42 3.28
N ARG A 43 -24.00 -19.95 2.40
CA ARG A 43 -24.13 -21.41 2.19
C ARG A 43 -22.82 -22.03 1.69
N ARG A 44 -22.11 -21.38 0.77
CA ARG A 44 -20.81 -21.86 0.27
C ARG A 44 -19.74 -21.76 1.38
N LEU A 45 -19.76 -20.68 2.15
CA LEU A 45 -18.86 -20.45 3.27
C LEU A 45 -19.00 -21.56 4.33
N GLU A 46 -20.24 -21.88 4.74
CA GLU A 46 -20.58 -22.98 5.65
C GLU A 46 -20.18 -24.34 5.09
N GLY A 47 -20.33 -24.56 3.79
CA GLY A 47 -19.99 -25.83 3.14
C GLY A 47 -18.49 -26.11 3.01
N THR A 48 -17.67 -25.06 3.00
CA THR A 48 -16.22 -25.15 2.76
C THR A 48 -15.38 -25.00 4.03
N THR A 49 -15.94 -24.40 5.08
CA THR A 49 -15.20 -24.06 6.31
C THR A 49 -15.70 -24.85 7.51
N LYS A 50 -15.03 -24.71 8.66
CA LYS A 50 -15.49 -25.30 9.93
C LYS A 50 -16.27 -24.28 10.76
N MET A 51 -16.92 -23.32 10.10
CA MET A 51 -17.68 -22.26 10.75
C MET A 51 -18.69 -22.86 11.73
N SER A 52 -18.66 -22.35 12.96
CA SER A 52 -19.56 -22.77 14.04
C SER A 52 -20.27 -21.56 14.59
N GLU A 53 -21.56 -21.70 14.89
CA GLU A 53 -22.35 -20.69 15.61
C GLU A 53 -22.43 -19.32 14.92
N GLY A 54 -22.37 -19.28 13.58
CA GLY A 54 -22.48 -18.02 12.82
C GLY A 54 -21.24 -17.12 12.90
N VAL A 55 -20.14 -17.61 13.49
CA VAL A 55 -18.90 -16.85 13.63
C VAL A 55 -17.83 -17.42 12.72
N ILE A 56 -17.24 -16.55 11.90
CA ILE A 56 -16.12 -16.89 11.03
C ILE A 56 -14.80 -16.44 11.65
N THR A 57 -13.79 -17.30 11.58
CA THR A 57 -12.41 -16.92 11.94
C THR A 57 -11.62 -16.48 10.72
N LYS A 58 -10.49 -15.80 10.93
CA LYS A 58 -9.55 -15.51 9.85
C LYS A 58 -9.11 -16.77 9.07
N GLY A 59 -8.95 -17.90 9.77
CA GLY A 59 -8.58 -19.18 9.14
C GLY A 59 -9.65 -19.68 8.18
N ASP A 60 -10.90 -19.70 8.62
CA ASP A 60 -12.05 -20.10 7.79
C ASP A 60 -12.19 -19.23 6.54
N PHE A 61 -11.99 -17.91 6.67
CA PHE A 61 -12.01 -17.00 5.53
C PHE A 61 -10.92 -17.32 4.49
N VAL A 62 -9.71 -17.64 4.97
CA VAL A 62 -8.59 -18.06 4.11
C VAL A 62 -8.89 -19.41 3.46
N ASP A 63 -9.44 -20.37 4.19
CA ASP A 63 -9.78 -21.70 3.67
C ASP A 63 -10.83 -21.60 2.56
N TYR A 64 -11.86 -20.78 2.74
CA TYR A 64 -12.87 -20.51 1.71
C TYR A 64 -12.25 -19.97 0.42
N TYR A 65 -11.40 -18.94 0.52
CA TYR A 65 -10.77 -18.35 -0.66
C TYR A 65 -9.67 -19.22 -1.28
N SER A 66 -9.03 -20.07 -0.47
CA SER A 66 -8.09 -21.09 -0.97
C SER A 66 -8.80 -22.16 -1.79
N TRP A 67 -10.01 -22.54 -1.39
CA TRP A 67 -10.84 -23.44 -2.18
C TRP A 67 -11.41 -22.74 -3.42
N LEU A 68 -11.88 -21.49 -3.29
CA LEU A 68 -12.44 -20.73 -4.41
C LEU A 68 -11.39 -20.45 -5.50
N SER A 69 -10.15 -20.14 -5.11
CA SER A 69 -9.06 -19.88 -6.06
C SER A 69 -8.75 -21.10 -6.93
N CYS A 70 -8.95 -22.33 -6.44
CA CYS A 70 -8.81 -23.54 -7.26
C CYS A 70 -9.77 -23.60 -8.46
N SER A 71 -10.85 -22.81 -8.46
CA SER A 71 -11.81 -22.75 -9.57
C SER A 71 -11.54 -21.61 -10.55
N ILE A 72 -10.55 -20.77 -10.29
CA ILE A 72 -10.17 -19.59 -11.08
C ILE A 72 -8.80 -19.86 -11.69
N ILE A 73 -8.66 -19.62 -13.00
CA ILE A 73 -7.51 -20.08 -13.78
C ILE A 73 -6.31 -19.14 -13.62
N ASP A 74 -6.55 -17.84 -13.60
CA ASP A 74 -5.52 -16.80 -13.56
C ASP A 74 -5.66 -15.91 -12.32
N ASP A 75 -4.50 -15.47 -11.81
CA ASP A 75 -4.40 -14.66 -10.60
C ASP A 75 -5.03 -13.28 -10.77
N ASP A 76 -4.93 -12.66 -11.96
CA ASP A 76 -5.52 -11.34 -12.24
C ASP A 76 -7.05 -11.36 -12.09
N THR A 77 -7.71 -12.41 -12.57
CA THR A 77 -9.14 -12.63 -12.38
C THR A 77 -9.49 -12.85 -10.92
N PHE A 78 -8.65 -13.57 -10.17
CA PHE A 78 -8.84 -13.75 -8.73
C PHE A 78 -8.72 -12.44 -7.97
N VAL A 79 -7.67 -11.65 -8.22
CA VAL A 79 -7.46 -10.32 -7.63
C VAL A 79 -8.65 -9.43 -7.94
N THR A 80 -9.06 -9.32 -9.21
CA THR A 80 -10.22 -8.53 -9.61
C THR A 80 -11.49 -8.95 -8.87
N LEU A 81 -11.70 -10.25 -8.67
CA LEU A 81 -12.83 -10.78 -7.90
C LEU A 81 -12.77 -10.33 -6.45
N ILE A 82 -11.62 -10.45 -5.78
CA ILE A 82 -11.45 -10.03 -4.38
C ILE A 82 -11.64 -8.51 -4.25
N GLU A 83 -11.00 -7.74 -5.12
CA GLU A 83 -11.06 -6.27 -5.09
C GLU A 83 -12.48 -5.77 -5.26
N THR A 84 -13.22 -6.32 -6.22
CA THR A 84 -14.62 -5.93 -6.48
C THR A 84 -15.58 -6.45 -5.42
N ALA A 85 -15.38 -7.66 -4.91
CA ALA A 85 -16.24 -8.24 -3.88
C ALA A 85 -16.12 -7.51 -2.53
N TRP A 86 -14.91 -7.10 -2.14
CA TRP A 86 -14.65 -6.50 -0.83
C TRP A 86 -14.39 -5.00 -0.87
N GLU A 87 -14.40 -4.39 -2.07
CA GLU A 87 -14.03 -2.99 -2.30
C GLU A 87 -12.69 -2.68 -1.63
N VAL A 88 -11.71 -3.52 -1.94
CA VAL A 88 -10.31 -3.38 -1.52
C VAL A 88 -9.44 -3.30 -2.77
N THR A 89 -8.22 -2.83 -2.62
CA THR A 89 -7.21 -2.93 -3.67
C THR A 89 -6.08 -3.79 -3.15
N GLU A 90 -5.34 -4.42 -4.05
CA GLU A 90 -4.05 -5.02 -3.69
C GLU A 90 -3.18 -3.96 -2.99
N ARG A 91 -2.55 -4.37 -1.89
CA ARG A 91 -1.62 -3.48 -1.19
C ARG A 91 -0.30 -3.50 -1.96
N ASP A 92 0.04 -2.36 -2.54
CA ASP A 92 1.39 -2.12 -3.03
C ASP A 92 2.33 -1.90 -1.84
N VAL A 93 2.94 -2.99 -1.39
CA VAL A 93 3.92 -3.00 -0.29
C VAL A 93 5.11 -2.09 -0.60
N GLY A 94 5.47 -1.95 -1.89
CA GLY A 94 6.51 -1.04 -2.35
C GLY A 94 6.12 0.40 -2.10
N GLU A 95 4.93 0.83 -2.52
CA GLU A 95 4.42 2.18 -2.31
C GLU A 95 4.25 2.52 -0.81
N ASP A 96 3.80 1.56 0.02
CA ASP A 96 3.70 1.75 1.46
C ASP A 96 5.09 1.96 2.11
N ARG A 97 6.09 1.16 1.71
CA ARG A 97 7.48 1.29 2.16
C ARG A 97 8.12 2.59 1.65
N PHE A 98 7.84 3.00 0.42
CA PHE A 98 8.27 4.27 -0.17
C PHE A 98 7.73 5.46 0.64
N LYS A 99 6.43 5.47 0.94
CA LYS A 99 5.78 6.49 1.78
C LYS A 99 6.39 6.54 3.18
N LEU A 100 6.66 5.37 3.76
CA LEU A 100 7.31 5.28 5.07
C LEU A 100 8.71 5.91 5.04
N CYS A 101 9.54 5.54 4.07
CA CYS A 101 10.89 6.08 3.90
C CYS A 101 10.88 7.60 3.66
N SER A 102 10.00 8.06 2.77
CA SER A 102 9.78 9.49 2.50
C SER A 102 9.43 10.24 3.79
N ARG A 103 8.49 9.71 4.59
CA ARG A 103 8.10 10.29 5.87
C ARG A 103 9.26 10.34 6.86
N VAL A 104 10.07 9.29 6.96
CA VAL A 104 11.24 9.28 7.86
C VAL A 104 12.22 10.38 7.47
N MET A 105 12.55 10.53 6.18
CA MET A 105 13.45 11.59 5.71
C MET A 105 12.87 13.00 5.94
N ILE A 106 11.56 13.18 5.72
CA ILE A 106 10.85 14.44 5.98
C ILE A 106 10.89 14.80 7.46
N VAL A 107 10.55 13.85 8.35
CA VAL A 107 10.52 14.08 9.80
C VAL A 107 11.91 14.41 10.31
N HIS A 108 12.94 13.65 9.90
CA HIS A 108 14.32 13.93 10.29
C HIS A 108 14.72 15.36 9.89
N SER A 109 14.44 15.75 8.65
CA SER A 109 14.77 17.09 8.15
C SER A 109 13.99 18.18 8.91
N SER A 110 12.73 17.89 9.26
CA SER A 110 11.87 18.80 10.02
C SER A 110 12.38 19.04 11.44
N GLU A 111 12.82 18.00 12.14
CA GLU A 111 13.34 18.10 13.51
C GLU A 111 14.67 18.86 13.61
N LYS A 112 15.44 18.91 12.53
CA LYS A 112 16.73 19.61 12.48
C LYS A 112 16.59 21.10 12.27
N VAL A 113 15.46 21.56 11.75
CA VAL A 113 15.14 22.98 11.58
C VAL A 113 14.49 23.52 12.85
N LYS A 114 15.14 24.49 13.52
CA LYS A 114 14.59 25.16 14.71
C LYS A 114 13.56 26.23 14.30
N GLY A 115 12.40 26.27 14.96
CA GLY A 115 11.41 27.35 14.82
C GLY A 115 10.05 26.87 14.32
N VAL A 116 9.25 27.80 13.77
CA VAL A 116 7.95 27.49 13.13
C VAL A 116 8.20 26.57 11.93
N THR A 117 7.32 25.58 11.75
CA THR A 117 7.31 24.65 10.62
C THR A 117 7.34 25.42 9.28
N ASP A 118 8.52 25.51 8.69
CA ASP A 118 8.80 26.25 7.46
C ASP A 118 9.26 25.25 6.39
N PRO A 119 8.37 24.82 5.48
CA PRO A 119 8.68 23.80 4.48
C PRO A 119 9.88 24.15 3.60
N VAL A 120 10.13 25.44 3.34
CA VAL A 120 11.27 25.89 2.52
C VAL A 120 12.59 25.63 3.23
N LYS A 121 12.67 25.88 4.54
CA LYS A 121 13.88 25.58 5.32
C LYS A 121 14.10 24.08 5.50
N GLN A 122 13.02 23.31 5.62
CA GLN A 122 13.10 21.85 5.75
C GLN A 122 13.56 21.20 4.44
N GLU A 123 13.02 21.66 3.30
CA GLU A 123 13.49 21.32 1.96
C GLU A 123 14.96 21.68 1.79
N GLN A 124 15.35 22.91 2.15
CA GLN A 124 16.74 23.35 2.05
C GLN A 124 17.69 22.48 2.90
N TYR A 125 17.28 22.08 4.10
CA TYR A 125 18.07 21.17 4.94
C TYR A 125 18.26 19.80 4.27
N MET A 126 17.17 19.21 3.75
CA MET A 126 17.22 17.94 3.03
C MET A 126 18.12 18.04 1.80
N ARG A 127 17.91 19.04 0.96
CA ARG A 127 18.70 19.28 -0.25
C ARG A 127 20.18 19.47 0.07
N THR A 128 20.50 20.25 1.10
CA THR A 128 21.88 20.47 1.52
C THR A 128 22.50 19.16 2.03
N THR A 129 21.74 18.32 2.74
CA THR A 129 22.22 17.02 3.21
C THR A 129 22.51 16.08 2.04
N LEU A 130 21.62 16.02 1.04
CA LEU A 130 21.78 15.21 -0.16
C LEU A 130 22.98 15.66 -1.00
N GLN A 131 23.17 16.98 -1.16
CA GLN A 131 24.30 17.57 -1.89
C GLN A 131 25.68 17.13 -1.35
N HIS A 132 25.81 16.82 -0.05
CA HIS A 132 27.10 16.33 0.49
C HIS A 132 27.53 14.97 -0.08
N PHE A 133 26.61 14.24 -0.71
CA PHE A 133 26.85 12.93 -1.31
C PHE A 133 26.96 12.99 -2.83
N ASP A 134 26.61 14.12 -3.45
CA ASP A 134 26.80 14.40 -4.87
C ASP A 134 28.28 14.76 -5.10
N LEU A 135 29.06 13.78 -5.54
CA LEU A 135 30.51 13.95 -5.73
C LEU A 135 30.82 14.71 -7.02
N GLU A 136 29.93 14.57 -8.00
CA GLU A 136 29.96 15.15 -9.32
C GLU A 136 29.46 16.61 -9.31
N ASN A 137 28.71 16.99 -8.28
CA ASN A 137 28.02 18.27 -8.12
C ASN A 137 27.17 18.61 -9.35
N ASP A 138 26.46 17.61 -9.88
CA ASP A 138 25.61 17.70 -11.05
C ASP A 138 24.11 17.78 -10.71
N GLY A 139 23.76 17.77 -9.43
CA GLY A 139 22.38 17.81 -8.97
C GLY A 139 21.70 16.44 -8.94
N THR A 140 22.45 15.36 -9.17
CA THR A 140 21.95 13.99 -9.15
C THR A 140 22.71 13.10 -8.16
N LEU A 141 22.10 11.98 -7.76
CA LEU A 141 22.75 10.95 -6.95
C LEU A 141 22.65 9.59 -7.63
N THR A 142 23.74 8.83 -7.63
CA THR A 142 23.73 7.38 -7.89
C THR A 142 23.00 6.64 -6.76
N MET A 143 22.57 5.40 -7.02
CA MET A 143 21.88 4.57 -6.01
C MET A 143 22.70 4.47 -4.71
N GLU A 144 24.01 4.23 -4.82
CA GLU A 144 24.89 4.12 -3.65
C GLU A 144 24.97 5.43 -2.85
N GLN A 145 25.09 6.57 -3.54
CA GLN A 145 25.10 7.90 -2.90
C GLN A 145 23.77 8.18 -2.21
N PHE A 146 22.64 7.85 -2.87
CA PHE A 146 21.31 8.05 -2.32
C PHE A 146 21.07 7.21 -1.06
N LEU A 147 21.39 5.91 -1.08
CA LEU A 147 21.22 5.05 0.09
C LEU A 147 22.06 5.53 1.30
N LYS A 148 23.29 6.02 1.05
CA LYS A 148 24.13 6.62 2.10
C LYS A 148 23.53 7.92 2.64
N ALA A 149 23.00 8.77 1.76
CA ALA A 149 22.36 10.02 2.14
C ALA A 149 21.07 9.79 2.94
N ALA A 150 20.26 8.82 2.53
CA ALA A 150 19.05 8.41 3.26
C ALA A 150 19.39 7.88 4.67
N HIS A 151 20.42 7.05 4.78
CA HIS A 151 20.90 6.56 6.08
C HIS A 151 21.35 7.70 6.99
N ARG A 152 21.97 8.76 6.44
CA ARG A 152 22.31 9.98 7.19
C ARG A 152 21.08 10.70 7.75
N MET A 153 19.93 10.57 7.10
CA MET A 153 18.63 11.08 7.54
C MET A 153 17.82 10.04 8.34
N SER A 154 18.49 9.07 8.96
CA SER A 154 17.87 8.01 9.77
C SER A 154 16.90 7.09 9.01
N CYS A 155 16.98 7.08 7.69
CA CYS A 155 16.18 6.22 6.84
C CYS A 155 17.03 5.08 6.26
N THR A 156 16.75 3.85 6.67
CA THR A 156 17.39 2.66 6.10
C THR A 156 16.44 2.04 5.09
N MET A 157 16.91 1.87 3.85
CA MET A 157 16.18 1.20 2.78
C MET A 157 17.13 0.34 1.94
N ASP A 158 16.58 -0.64 1.23
CA ASP A 158 17.29 -1.44 0.23
C ASP A 158 17.14 -0.81 -1.16
N GLU A 159 17.83 -1.40 -2.15
CA GLU A 159 17.79 -0.93 -3.53
C GLU A 159 16.39 -1.02 -4.16
N GLU A 160 15.56 -1.97 -3.74
CA GLU A 160 14.17 -2.09 -4.23
C GLU A 160 13.36 -0.82 -3.93
N ILE A 161 13.46 -0.29 -2.70
CA ILE A 161 12.79 0.96 -2.35
C ILE A 161 13.53 2.17 -2.88
N GLY A 162 14.86 2.12 -2.93
CA GLY A 162 15.65 3.14 -3.62
C GLY A 162 15.17 3.33 -5.05
N GLN A 163 14.93 2.25 -5.79
CA GLN A 163 14.49 2.29 -7.18
C GLN A 163 13.15 3.03 -7.35
N LEU A 164 12.23 2.93 -6.39
CA LEU A 164 10.96 3.68 -6.43
C LEU A 164 11.17 5.20 -6.37
N PHE A 165 12.25 5.68 -5.73
CA PHE A 165 12.61 7.10 -5.80
C PHE A 165 13.17 7.46 -7.18
N PHE A 166 13.99 6.60 -7.78
CA PHE A 166 14.51 6.82 -9.13
C PHE A 166 13.38 6.80 -10.16
N ASP A 167 12.43 5.86 -10.07
CA ASP A 167 11.30 5.79 -11.00
C ASP A 167 10.43 7.06 -10.96
N LYS A 168 10.35 7.73 -9.80
CA LYS A 168 9.56 8.96 -9.62
C LYS A 168 10.35 10.24 -9.88
N PHE A 169 11.67 10.25 -9.67
CA PHE A 169 12.50 11.47 -9.65
C PHE A 169 13.82 11.32 -10.42
N ALA A 170 13.94 10.39 -11.38
CA ALA A 170 15.14 10.27 -12.20
C ALA A 170 15.34 11.48 -13.11
N ALA A 171 16.60 11.92 -13.22
CA ALA A 171 17.05 12.83 -14.25
C ALA A 171 17.28 12.08 -15.59
N GLU A 172 17.38 12.82 -16.70
CA GLU A 172 17.62 12.25 -18.03
C GLU A 172 18.92 11.40 -18.12
N GLY A 173 19.87 11.62 -17.22
CA GLY A 173 21.14 10.87 -17.12
C GLY A 173 21.09 9.60 -16.27
N GLY A 174 19.94 9.23 -15.70
CA GLY A 174 19.76 8.02 -14.88
C GLY A 174 20.14 8.16 -13.39
N GLY A 175 20.64 9.32 -12.97
CA GLY A 175 20.80 9.68 -11.56
C GLY A 175 19.47 10.17 -10.94
N LEU A 176 19.36 10.12 -9.62
CA LEU A 176 18.22 10.66 -8.88
C LEU A 176 18.34 12.18 -8.78
N ASP A 177 17.40 12.93 -9.35
CA ASP A 177 17.30 14.38 -9.17
C ASP A 177 16.84 14.67 -7.73
N TYR A 178 17.81 14.88 -6.85
CA TYR A 178 17.56 15.07 -5.43
C TYR A 178 16.96 16.46 -5.13
N VAL A 179 17.08 17.41 -6.06
CA VAL A 179 16.49 18.75 -5.94
C VAL A 179 14.99 18.67 -6.22
N MET A 180 14.60 18.01 -7.32
CA MET A 180 13.20 17.74 -7.65
C MET A 180 12.54 16.90 -6.55
N MET A 181 13.20 15.84 -6.09
CA MET A 181 12.69 15.00 -5.01
C MET A 181 12.45 15.81 -3.73
N ALA A 182 13.43 16.58 -3.25
CA ALA A 182 13.28 17.36 -2.01
C ALA A 182 12.13 18.37 -2.10
N ARG A 183 12.00 19.09 -3.22
CA ARG A 183 10.89 20.02 -3.47
C ARG A 183 9.54 19.30 -3.44
N ALA A 184 9.42 18.16 -4.12
CA ALA A 184 8.20 17.37 -4.16
C ALA A 184 7.79 16.86 -2.77
N LEU A 185 8.74 16.36 -1.98
CA LEU A 185 8.48 15.84 -0.63
C LEU A 185 7.96 16.90 0.35
N PHE A 186 8.33 18.17 0.16
CA PHE A 186 7.89 19.29 1.00
C PHE A 186 6.82 20.18 0.36
N ASN A 187 6.32 19.83 -0.83
CA ASN A 187 5.38 20.64 -1.62
C ASN A 187 5.86 22.09 -1.84
N VAL A 188 7.16 22.28 -2.07
CA VAL A 188 7.75 23.60 -2.37
C VAL A 188 7.70 23.81 -3.89
N THR A 189 6.99 24.85 -4.32
CA THR A 189 6.93 25.28 -5.73
C THR A 189 8.00 26.34 -6.03
N GLU A 190 8.37 26.50 -7.31
CA GLU A 190 9.39 27.48 -7.75
C GLU A 190 9.05 28.93 -7.46
#